data_AF-A0A060I486-F1
#
_entry.id   AF-A0A060I486-F1
#
_cell.length_a   1.000
_cell.length_b   1.000
_cell.length_c   1.000
_cell.angle_alpha   90.00
_cell.angle_beta   90.00
_cell.angle_gamma   90.00
#
_symmetry.space_group_name_H-M   'P 1'
#
loop_
_entity.id
_entity.type
_entity.pdbx_description
1 polymer ?
#
loop_
_entity_poly.entity_id
_entity_poly.type
_entity_poly.pdbx_seq_one_letter_code
_entity_poly.pdbx_strand_id
1 'polypeptide(L)'
;MFKKYAYAWITVGFFLFSLAGHWLFGWFAFVGEQQSHGQTPEINAYLMEMSRDTFENWQSEFLQLLWQVVGLAYFLYIGSPSSKENDDRTEAKLDALIRLNGGEKAEAIIAEIDRHFMRTGGHAGPYAHELETRRGRERIGDAT
;
A
#
# COMPACT_ATOMS: atom_id res chain seq x y z
N MET A 1 13.52 5.97 -18.83
CA MET A 1 12.45 5.02 -18.43
C MET A 1 12.96 4.00 -17.39
N PHE A 2 14.12 3.35 -17.60
CA PHE A 2 14.73 2.38 -16.66
C PHE A 2 14.96 2.87 -15.22
N LYS A 3 15.36 4.14 -15.00
CA LYS A 3 15.61 4.66 -13.64
C LYS A 3 14.37 4.69 -12.74
N LYS A 4 13.15 4.80 -13.30
CA LYS A 4 11.90 4.86 -12.52
C LYS A 4 11.54 3.51 -11.88
N TYR A 5 12.06 2.42 -12.43
CA TYR A 5 11.80 1.05 -11.97
C TYR A 5 13.08 0.37 -11.47
N ALA A 6 14.13 1.14 -11.16
CA ALA A 6 15.42 0.60 -10.75
C ALA A 6 15.27 -0.34 -9.55
N TYR A 7 14.46 0.04 -8.56
CA TYR A 7 14.13 -0.80 -7.41
C TYR A 7 13.52 -2.14 -7.84
N ALA A 8 12.46 -2.11 -8.67
CA ALA A 8 11.81 -3.33 -9.14
C ALA A 8 12.76 -4.27 -9.90
N TRP A 9 13.62 -3.72 -10.77
CA TRP A 9 14.61 -4.52 -11.49
C TRP A 9 15.69 -5.11 -10.58
N ILE A 10 16.17 -4.35 -9.59
CA ILE A 10 17.12 -4.85 -8.60
C ILE A 10 16.48 -5.99 -7.79
N THR A 11 15.24 -5.81 -7.32
CA THR A 11 14.51 -6.84 -6.57
C THR A 11 14.29 -8.09 -7.41
N VAL A 12 13.86 -7.97 -8.67
CA VAL A 12 13.72 -9.10 -9.59
C VAL A 12 15.07 -9.79 -9.82
N GLY A 13 16.16 -9.02 -9.94
CA GLY A 13 17.51 -9.56 -10.05
C GLY A 13 17.90 -10.41 -8.84
N PHE A 14 17.71 -9.89 -7.63
CA PHE A 14 17.96 -10.64 -6.39
C PHE A 14 17.06 -11.86 -6.27
N PHE A 15 15.77 -11.74 -6.64
CA PHE A 15 14.82 -12.85 -6.62
C PHE A 15 15.24 -13.98 -7.56
N LEU A 16 15.60 -13.67 -8.81
CA LEU A 16 16.05 -14.67 -9.78
C LEU A 16 17.38 -15.30 -9.34
N PHE A 17 18.28 -14.51 -8.78
CA PHE A 17 19.53 -15.01 -8.21
C PHE A 17 19.28 -15.98 -7.05
N SER A 18 18.41 -15.63 -6.10
CA SER A 18 18.04 -16.52 -5.00
C SER A 18 17.29 -17.76 -5.47
N LEU A 19 16.40 -17.62 -6.46
CA LEU A 19 15.66 -18.75 -7.02
C LEU A 19 16.60 -19.73 -7.73
N ALA A 20 17.54 -19.23 -8.53
CA ALA A 20 18.58 -20.05 -9.16
C ALA A 20 19.45 -20.75 -8.09
N GLY A 21 19.83 -20.02 -7.03
CA GLY A 21 20.54 -20.59 -5.90
C GLY A 21 19.76 -21.71 -5.20
N HIS A 22 18.47 -21.50 -4.92
CA HIS A 22 17.59 -22.49 -4.30
C HIS A 22 17.56 -23.80 -5.10
N TRP A 23 17.39 -23.71 -6.42
CA TRP A 23 17.41 -24.88 -7.29
C TRP A 23 18.81 -25.52 -7.34
N LEU A 24 19.86 -24.73 -7.51
CA LEU A 24 21.24 -25.23 -7.56
C LEU A 24 21.64 -25.99 -6.28
N PHE A 25 21.37 -25.43 -5.10
CA PHE A 25 21.64 -26.10 -3.83
C PHE A 25 20.71 -27.30 -3.62
N GLY A 26 19.46 -27.22 -4.06
CA GLY A 26 18.54 -28.35 -4.10
C GLY A 26 19.07 -29.52 -4.93
N TRP A 27 19.76 -29.25 -6.04
CA TRP A 27 20.39 -30.31 -6.84
C TRP A 27 21.47 -31.05 -6.05
N PHE A 28 22.34 -30.32 -5.35
CA PHE A 28 23.38 -30.95 -4.53
C PHE A 28 22.79 -31.79 -3.39
N ALA A 29 21.72 -31.31 -2.75
CA ALA A 29 21.00 -32.05 -1.72
C ALA A 29 20.35 -33.32 -2.30
N PHE A 30 19.61 -33.19 -3.40
CA PHE A 30 18.93 -34.29 -4.08
C PHE A 30 19.92 -35.38 -4.52
N VAL A 31 21.03 -35.01 -5.14
CA VAL A 31 22.06 -35.97 -5.55
C VAL A 31 22.65 -36.69 -4.34
N GLY A 32 22.92 -35.97 -3.24
CA GLY A 32 23.42 -36.57 -2.00
C GLY A 32 22.45 -37.59 -1.42
N GLU A 33 21.15 -37.27 -1.39
CA GLU A 33 20.11 -38.20 -0.91
C GLU A 33 20.01 -39.44 -1.79
N GLN A 34 19.94 -39.26 -3.11
CA GLN A 34 19.86 -40.36 -4.08
C GLN A 34 21.07 -41.30 -3.96
N GLN A 35 22.28 -40.74 -3.85
CA GLN A 35 23.50 -41.52 -3.65
C GLN A 35 23.49 -42.28 -2.31
N SER A 36 22.98 -41.67 -1.24
CA SER A 36 22.89 -42.35 0.06
C SER A 36 21.91 -43.53 0.06
N HIS A 37 20.90 -43.49 -0.81
CA HIS A 37 19.96 -44.57 -1.04
C HIS A 37 20.40 -45.55 -2.15
N GLY A 38 21.60 -45.38 -2.72
CA GLY A 38 22.11 -46.22 -3.81
C GLY A 38 21.35 -46.07 -5.13
N GLN A 39 20.64 -44.96 -5.30
CA GLN A 39 19.83 -44.63 -6.48
C GLN A 39 20.63 -43.73 -7.44
N THR A 40 20.30 -43.77 -8.73
CA THR A 40 20.88 -42.87 -9.73
C THR A 40 20.06 -41.59 -9.80
N PRO A 41 20.66 -40.39 -9.68
CA PRO A 41 19.90 -39.14 -9.75
C PRO A 41 19.24 -38.97 -11.12
N GLU A 42 17.91 -38.87 -11.13
CA GLU A 42 17.14 -38.57 -12.35
C GLU A 42 16.71 -37.10 -12.39
N ILE A 43 16.95 -36.43 -13.52
CA ILE A 43 16.61 -35.01 -13.70
C ILE A 43 15.10 -34.80 -13.58
N ASN A 44 14.27 -35.69 -14.12
CA ASN A 44 12.81 -35.55 -14.03
C ASN A 44 12.30 -35.61 -12.59
N ALA A 45 12.85 -36.53 -11.79
CA ALA A 45 12.50 -36.64 -10.37
C ALA A 45 12.90 -35.37 -9.60
N TYR A 46 14.11 -34.86 -9.86
CA TYR A 46 14.58 -33.60 -9.30
C TYR A 46 13.69 -32.40 -9.69
N LEU A 47 13.32 -32.26 -10.97
CA LEU A 47 12.46 -31.17 -11.43
C LEU A 47 11.08 -31.22 -10.76
N MET A 48 10.52 -32.41 -10.58
CA MET A 48 9.22 -32.59 -9.92
C MET A 48 9.30 -32.22 -8.44
N GLU A 49 10.33 -32.70 -7.73
CA GLU A 49 10.56 -32.41 -6.31
C GLU A 49 10.78 -30.91 -6.09
N MET A 50 11.71 -30.29 -6.83
CA MET A 50 11.98 -28.86 -6.69
C MET A 50 10.81 -27.97 -7.08
N SER A 51 10.03 -28.39 -8.09
CA SER A 51 8.80 -27.68 -8.45
C SER A 51 7.82 -27.72 -7.30
N ARG A 52 7.60 -28.91 -6.72
CA ARG A 52 6.73 -29.11 -5.57
C ARG A 52 7.18 -28.26 -4.39
N ASP A 53 8.45 -28.32 -4.00
CA ASP A 53 9.01 -27.53 -2.90
C ASP A 53 8.83 -26.03 -3.12
N THR A 54 9.11 -25.57 -4.36
CA THR A 54 8.92 -24.17 -4.73
C THR A 54 7.44 -23.77 -4.61
N PHE A 55 6.51 -24.61 -5.07
CA PHE A 55 5.07 -24.34 -5.02
C PHE A 55 4.51 -24.43 -3.60
N GLU A 56 4.98 -25.36 -2.77
CA GLU A 56 4.60 -25.46 -1.35
C GLU A 56 5.06 -24.22 -0.57
N ASN A 57 6.30 -23.78 -0.79
CA ASN A 57 6.80 -22.54 -0.20
C ASN A 57 5.95 -21.34 -0.65
N TRP A 58 5.74 -21.19 -1.96
CA TRP A 58 4.93 -20.11 -2.53
C TRP A 58 3.50 -20.11 -1.99
N GLN A 59 2.85 -21.28 -1.93
CA GLN A 59 1.50 -21.43 -1.37
C GLN A 59 1.44 -20.93 0.08
N SER A 60 2.40 -21.35 0.92
CA SER A 60 2.42 -20.99 2.33
C SER A 60 2.68 -19.49 2.55
N GLU A 61 3.62 -18.91 1.80
CA GLU A 61 3.93 -17.48 1.87
C GLU A 61 2.76 -16.62 1.40
N PHE A 62 2.07 -17.01 0.33
CA PHE A 62 0.88 -16.30 -0.15
C PHE A 62 -0.24 -16.33 0.87
N LEU A 63 -0.50 -17.48 1.49
CA LEU A 63 -1.50 -17.59 2.54
C LEU A 63 -1.13 -16.70 3.75
N GLN A 64 0.14 -16.71 4.15
CA GLN A 64 0.64 -15.85 5.22
C GLN A 64 0.48 -14.37 4.89
N LEU A 65 0.90 -13.92 3.71
CA LEU A 65 0.78 -12.52 3.28
C LEU A 65 -0.67 -12.09 3.17
N LEU A 66 -1.53 -12.92 2.58
CA LEU A 66 -2.97 -12.67 2.51
C LEU A 66 -3.56 -12.52 3.92
N TRP A 67 -3.28 -13.47 4.81
CA TRP A 67 -3.74 -13.43 6.19
C TRP A 67 -3.25 -12.19 6.92
N GLN A 68 -1.99 -11.81 6.74
CA GLN A 68 -1.42 -10.62 7.35
C GLN A 68 -2.06 -9.34 6.83
N VAL A 69 -2.20 -9.17 5.51
CA VAL A 69 -2.82 -7.98 4.91
C VAL A 69 -4.28 -7.87 5.31
N VAL A 70 -5.04 -8.96 5.18
CA VAL A 70 -6.47 -8.99 5.56
C VAL A 70 -6.64 -8.77 7.05
N GLY A 71 -5.84 -9.45 7.88
CA GLY A 71 -5.86 -9.31 9.33
C GLY A 71 -5.54 -7.88 9.77
N LEU A 72 -4.46 -7.28 9.24
CA LEU A 72 -4.11 -5.89 9.54
C LEU A 72 -5.16 -4.91 9.04
N ALA A 73 -5.68 -5.10 7.82
CA ALA A 73 -6.75 -4.26 7.29
C ALA A 73 -8.01 -4.35 8.15
N TYR A 74 -8.38 -5.54 8.61
CA TYR A 74 -9.52 -5.76 9.51
C TYR A 74 -9.30 -5.12 10.89
N PHE A 75 -8.11 -5.28 11.48
CA PHE A 75 -7.77 -4.63 12.74
C PHE A 75 -7.71 -3.11 12.62
N LEU A 76 -7.22 -2.56 11.50
CA LEU A 76 -7.31 -1.13 11.22
C LEU A 76 -8.76 -0.66 11.04
N TYR A 77 -9.58 -1.46 10.37
CA TYR A 77 -10.99 -1.14 10.17
C TYR A 77 -11.76 -1.08 11.49
N ILE A 78 -11.56 -2.04 12.39
CA ILE A 78 -12.24 -2.08 13.70
C ILE A 78 -11.56 -1.16 14.74
N GLY A 79 -10.24 -1.06 14.69
CA GLY A 79 -9.41 -0.33 15.64
C GLY A 79 -9.19 1.15 15.31
N SER A 80 -9.82 1.69 14.26
CA SER A 80 -9.71 3.11 13.89
C SER A 80 -10.88 4.04 14.30
N PRO A 81 -11.63 3.85 15.41
CA PRO A 81 -12.52 4.92 15.88
C PRO A 81 -11.72 6.20 16.21
N SER A 82 -10.43 6.06 16.52
CA SER A 82 -9.51 7.16 16.75
C SER A 82 -9.30 8.07 15.52
N SER A 83 -9.51 7.61 14.28
CA SER A 83 -9.39 8.48 13.10
C SER A 83 -10.57 9.45 13.01
N LYS A 84 -11.79 8.95 13.18
CA LYS A 84 -13.00 9.80 13.18
C LYS A 84 -13.00 10.73 14.40
N GLU A 85 -12.72 10.20 15.59
CA GLU A 85 -12.69 11.01 16.81
C GLU A 85 -11.56 12.06 16.79
N ASN A 86 -10.41 11.75 16.19
CA ASN A 86 -9.33 12.72 16.05
C ASN A 86 -9.63 13.79 15.00
N ASP A 87 -10.30 13.45 13.90
CA ASP A 87 -10.74 14.42 12.90
C ASP A 87 -11.79 15.36 13.49
N ASP A 88 -12.83 14.82 14.15
CA ASP A 88 -13.87 15.61 14.82
C ASP A 88 -13.26 16.54 15.89
N ARG A 89 -12.30 16.04 16.68
CA ARG A 89 -11.62 16.83 17.71
C ARG A 89 -10.69 17.88 17.13
N THR A 90 -10.06 17.60 15.99
CA THR A 90 -9.20 18.57 15.28
C THR A 90 -10.07 19.67 14.68
N GLU A 91 -11.18 19.30 14.06
CA GLU A 91 -12.17 20.23 13.51
C GLU A 91 -12.76 21.14 14.60
N ALA A 92 -13.17 20.59 15.74
CA ALA A 92 -13.66 21.38 16.88
C ALA A 92 -12.61 22.39 17.40
N LYS A 93 -11.32 22.03 17.37
CA LYS A 93 -10.24 22.95 17.74
C LYS A 93 -10.03 24.04 16.69
N LEU A 94 -10.12 23.72 15.40
CA LEU A 94 -10.04 24.71 14.32
C LEU A 94 -11.21 25.69 14.38
N ASP A 95 -12.44 25.19 14.58
CA ASP A 95 -13.63 26.03 14.73
C ASP A 95 -13.50 26.99 15.92
N ALA A 96 -12.94 26.52 17.04
CA ALA A 96 -12.65 27.37 18.20
C ALA A 96 -11.62 28.47 17.88
N LEU A 97 -10.54 28.15 17.14
CA LEU A 97 -9.55 29.15 16.73
C LEU A 97 -10.13 30.19 15.76
N ILE A 98 -10.96 29.75 14.80
CA ILE A 98 -11.62 30.65 13.85
C ILE A 98 -12.59 31.58 14.57
N ARG A 99 -13.34 31.11 15.57
CA ARG A 99 -14.20 31.96 16.40
C ARG A 99 -13.42 32.99 17.22
N LEU A 100 -12.26 32.60 17.75
CA LEU A 100 -11.42 33.51 18.52
C LEU A 100 -10.78 34.61 17.65
N ASN A 101 -10.44 34.31 16.39
CA ASN A 101 -9.68 35.23 15.54
C ASN A 101 -10.48 35.88 14.39
N GLY A 102 -11.65 35.33 14.04
CA GLY A 102 -12.44 35.73 12.86
C GLY A 102 -13.46 36.85 13.09
N GLY A 103 -13.67 37.28 14.34
CA GLY A 103 -14.63 38.34 14.69
C GLY A 103 -16.05 38.05 14.17
N GLU A 104 -16.76 39.07 13.67
CA GLU A 104 -18.13 38.92 13.15
C GLU A 104 -18.24 37.98 11.93
N LYS A 105 -17.12 37.71 11.22
CA LYS A 105 -17.10 36.86 10.02
C LYS A 105 -16.82 35.39 10.32
N ALA A 106 -16.48 35.04 11.57
CA ALA A 106 -16.08 33.68 11.93
C ALA A 106 -17.11 32.61 11.52
N GLU A 107 -18.39 32.84 11.84
CA GLU A 107 -19.46 31.89 11.50
C GLU A 107 -19.71 31.78 10.00
N ALA A 108 -19.52 32.87 9.24
CA ALA A 108 -19.66 32.84 7.78
C ALA A 108 -18.55 32.01 7.12
N ILE A 109 -17.33 32.09 7.65
CA ILE A 109 -16.17 31.33 7.19
C ILE A 109 -16.36 29.83 7.49
N ILE A 110 -16.75 29.49 8.72
CA ILE A 110 -17.02 28.09 9.10
C ILE A 110 -18.14 27.52 8.22
N ALA A 111 -19.24 28.25 8.04
CA ALA A 111 -20.36 27.80 7.22
C ALA A 111 -19.99 27.64 5.72
N GLU A 112 -19.05 28.44 5.20
CA GLU A 112 -18.54 28.27 3.83
C GLU A 112 -17.69 27.01 3.69
N ILE A 113 -16.79 26.76 4.65
CA ILE A 113 -15.96 25.55 4.69
C ILE A 113 -16.85 24.30 4.80
N ASP A 114 -17.80 24.29 5.74
CA ASP A 114 -18.71 23.17 5.95
C ASP A 114 -19.54 22.84 4.69
N ARG A 115 -19.97 23.88 3.95
CA ARG A 115 -20.67 23.70 2.67
C ARG A 115 -19.75 23.15 1.59
N HIS A 116 -18.51 23.63 1.53
CA HIS A 116 -17.55 23.18 0.52
C HIS A 116 -17.17 21.70 0.71
N PHE A 117 -17.05 21.24 1.96
CA PHE A 117 -16.70 19.87 2.30
C PHE A 117 -17.89 18.97 2.68
N MET A 118 -19.13 19.48 2.59
CA MET A 118 -20.38 18.74 2.84
C MET A 118 -20.44 18.07 4.24
N ARG A 119 -20.00 18.79 5.28
CA ARG A 119 -19.86 18.27 6.66
C ARG A 119 -21.18 17.81 7.31
N THR A 120 -22.30 18.46 6.98
CA THR A 120 -23.62 18.22 7.60
C THR A 120 -24.64 17.52 6.67
N GLY A 121 -24.28 17.27 5.41
CA GLY A 121 -25.13 16.59 4.42
C GLY A 121 -24.50 15.27 3.99
N GLY A 122 -25.20 14.16 4.23
CA GLY A 122 -24.69 12.80 4.02
C GLY A 122 -24.06 12.55 2.63
N HIS A 123 -22.95 11.79 2.69
CA HIS A 123 -22.09 11.27 1.63
C HIS A 123 -21.00 12.23 1.09
N ALA A 124 -19.75 11.94 1.49
CA ALA A 124 -18.55 12.48 0.87
C ALA A 124 -18.52 12.11 -0.62
N GLY A 125 -18.59 13.12 -1.49
CA GLY A 125 -18.37 12.96 -2.92
C GLY A 125 -16.88 12.74 -3.23
N PRO A 126 -16.53 12.05 -4.35
CA PRO A 126 -15.15 11.83 -4.72
C PRO A 126 -14.44 13.17 -4.99
N TYR A 127 -13.32 13.40 -4.30
CA TYR A 127 -12.45 14.55 -4.46
C TYR A 127 -11.99 14.69 -5.92
N ALA A 128 -12.60 15.61 -6.67
CA ALA A 128 -12.14 15.98 -8.01
C ALA A 128 -11.06 17.07 -7.88
N HIS A 129 -9.79 16.67 -8.07
CA HIS A 129 -8.62 17.54 -8.10
C HIS A 129 -8.60 18.40 -9.39
N GLU A 130 -9.55 19.33 -9.57
CA GLU A 130 -9.58 20.11 -10.82
C GLU A 130 -9.87 21.61 -10.69
N LEU A 131 -9.94 22.17 -9.49
CA LEU A 131 -10.28 23.59 -9.32
C LEU A 131 -9.14 24.52 -8.86
N GLU A 132 -8.01 23.99 -8.37
CA GLU A 132 -6.87 24.83 -8.01
C GLU A 132 -6.13 25.41 -9.23
N THR A 133 -6.18 24.74 -10.39
CA THR A 133 -5.43 25.18 -11.58
C THR A 133 -6.07 26.36 -12.32
N ARG A 134 -7.34 26.66 -12.06
CA ARG A 134 -8.07 27.75 -12.73
C ARG A 134 -7.96 29.09 -12.00
N ARG A 135 -8.07 29.10 -10.66
CA ARG A 135 -7.94 30.35 -9.88
C ARG A 135 -6.52 30.95 -9.88
N GLY A 136 -5.49 30.12 -10.08
CA GLY A 136 -4.11 30.62 -10.22
C GLY A 136 -3.85 31.34 -11.55
N ARG A 137 -4.57 30.96 -12.62
CA ARG A 137 -4.34 31.51 -13.97
C ARG A 137 -5.04 32.85 -14.19
N GLU A 138 -6.17 33.08 -13.53
CA GLU A 138 -6.91 34.35 -13.61
C GLU A 138 -6.21 35.50 -12.88
N ARG A 139 -5.54 35.24 -11.73
CA ARG A 139 -4.83 36.30 -10.99
C ARG A 139 -3.59 36.85 -11.71
N ILE A 140 -3.02 36.12 -12.67
CA ILE A 140 -1.80 36.53 -13.37
C ILE A 140 -2.13 37.31 -14.66
N GLY A 141 -3.36 37.18 -15.19
CA GLY A 141 -3.80 37.89 -16.39
C GLY A 141 -4.15 39.37 -16.17
N ASP A 142 -4.53 39.75 -14.95
CA ASP A 142 -4.99 41.11 -14.63
C ASP A 142 -3.86 42.05 -14.16
N ALA A 143 -2.60 41.63 -14.21
CA ALA A 143 -1.44 42.38 -13.72
C ALA A 143 -0.50 42.88 -14.83
N THR A 144 -0.96 42.99 -16.09
CA THR A 144 -0.15 43.53 -17.21
C THR A 144 -0.87 44.67 -17.93
#